data_AF-A0A075I679-F1
#
_entry.id   AF-A0A075I679-F1
#
_cell.length_a   1.000
_cell.length_b   1.000
_cell.length_c   1.000
_cell.angle_alpha   90.00
_cell.angle_beta   90.00
_cell.angle_gamma   90.00
#
_symmetry.space_group_name_H-M   'P 1'
#
loop_
_entity.id
_entity.type
_entity.pdbx_description
1 polymer ?
#
loop_
_entity_poly.entity_id
_entity_poly.type
_entity_poly.pdbx_seq_one_letter_code
_entity_poly.pdbx_strand_id
1 'polypeptide(L)'
;MTTITKWMCEKFAIETKIIPVTDATVETRITTDKGEMHLQEYWVKYRGRDPIEGIQYIGADKCRPNPEAVNAIHDAQLVIIAPGNPLTSIGPMLAMKGIRKELSKNKIKLLL
;
A
#
# COMPACT_ATOMS: atom_id res chain seq x y z
N MET A 1 3.25 2.95 13.27
CA MET A 1 3.37 1.67 12.57
C MET A 1 4.83 1.19 12.50
N THR A 2 5.75 1.98 11.95
CA THR A 2 7.18 1.66 11.76
C THR A 2 7.86 1.07 13.00
N THR A 3 7.75 1.71 14.16
CA THR A 3 8.36 1.21 15.41
C THR A 3 7.81 -0.16 15.82
N ILE A 4 6.50 -0.35 15.67
CA ILE A 4 5.84 -1.62 16.00
C ILE A 4 6.31 -2.71 15.02
N THR A 5 6.37 -2.42 13.72
CA THR A 5 6.87 -3.36 12.70
C THR A 5 8.31 -3.78 12.99
N LYS A 6 9.20 -2.85 13.35
CA LYS A 6 10.59 -3.15 13.72
C LYS A 6 10.65 -4.07 14.94
N TRP A 7 9.93 -3.73 16.00
CA TRP A 7 9.84 -4.57 17.20
C TRP A 7 9.33 -5.98 16.90
N MET A 8 8.31 -6.12 16.03
CA MET A 8 7.82 -7.44 15.62
C MET A 8 8.86 -8.22 14.82
N CYS A 9 9.57 -7.57 13.89
CA CYS A 9 10.63 -8.23 13.12
C CYS A 9 11.73 -8.78 14.04
N GLU A 10 12.13 -8.03 15.07
CA GLU A 10 13.09 -8.49 16.09
C GLU A 10 12.55 -9.71 16.86
N LYS A 11 11.28 -9.67 17.29
CA LYS A 11 10.68 -10.78 18.05
C LYS A 11 10.50 -12.05 17.23
N PHE A 12 10.26 -11.94 15.93
CA PHE A 12 10.07 -13.07 15.03
C PHE A 12 11.34 -13.45 14.25
N ALA A 13 12.49 -12.87 14.57
CA ALA A 13 13.77 -13.10 13.87
C ALA A 13 13.66 -12.92 12.33
N ILE A 14 12.94 -11.89 11.90
CA ILE A 14 12.80 -11.52 10.48
C ILE A 14 14.00 -10.64 10.10
N GLU A 15 14.90 -11.18 9.29
CA GLU A 15 16.11 -10.46 8.83
C GLU A 15 15.80 -9.43 7.73
N THR A 16 14.76 -9.67 6.93
CA THR A 16 14.34 -8.77 5.85
C THR A 16 13.77 -7.47 6.40
N LYS A 17 14.17 -6.33 5.81
CA LYS A 17 13.61 -5.02 6.17
C LYS A 17 12.16 -4.91 5.71
N ILE A 18 11.21 -4.98 6.65
CA ILE A 18 9.79 -4.70 6.40
C ILE A 18 9.51 -3.25 6.77
N ILE A 19 9.18 -2.44 5.76
CA ILE A 19 8.93 -1.00 5.93
C ILE A 19 7.46 -0.72 5.58
N PRO A 20 6.63 -0.31 6.54
CA PRO A 20 5.30 0.20 6.24
C PRO A 20 5.39 1.41 5.31
N VAL A 21 4.55 1.45 4.28
CA VAL A 21 4.56 2.53 3.29
C VAL A 21 4.28 3.91 3.90
N THR A 22 3.55 3.97 5.01
CA THR A 22 3.33 5.17 5.83
C THR A 22 3.02 4.78 7.27
N ASP A 23 3.19 5.72 8.19
CA ASP A 23 2.71 5.63 9.58
C ASP A 23 1.29 6.19 9.77
N ALA A 24 0.76 6.89 8.77
CA ALA A 24 -0.59 7.42 8.78
C ALA A 24 -1.63 6.35 8.44
N THR A 25 -2.88 6.60 8.80
CA THR A 25 -4.00 5.75 8.41
C THR A 25 -4.32 5.94 6.93
N VAL A 26 -4.34 4.83 6.18
CA VAL A 26 -4.84 4.75 4.81
C VAL A 26 -5.77 3.56 4.72
N GLU A 27 -6.99 3.77 4.24
CA GLU A 27 -8.00 2.73 4.10
C GLU A 27 -8.41 2.57 2.64
N THR A 28 -8.56 1.31 2.20
CA THR A 28 -9.21 1.02 0.92
C THR A 28 -10.70 0.79 1.17
N ARG A 29 -11.55 1.54 0.48
CA ARG A 29 -13.00 1.46 0.60
C ARG A 29 -13.66 1.15 -0.73
N ILE A 30 -14.70 0.35 -0.65
CA ILE A 30 -15.45 -0.18 -1.78
C ILE A 30 -16.84 0.44 -1.76
N THR A 31 -17.28 0.98 -2.89
CA THR A 31 -18.65 1.45 -3.10
C THR A 31 -19.44 0.38 -3.84
N THR A 32 -20.63 0.10 -3.35
CA THR A 32 -21.61 -0.84 -3.91
C THR A 32 -23.00 -0.18 -3.87
N ASP A 33 -24.01 -0.85 -4.42
CA ASP A 33 -25.42 -0.47 -4.31
C ASP A 33 -25.93 -0.35 -2.86
N LYS A 34 -25.26 -1.01 -1.91
CA LYS A 34 -25.54 -0.94 -0.46
C LYS A 34 -24.80 0.20 0.25
N GLY A 35 -24.01 0.98 -0.47
CA GLY A 35 -23.20 2.08 0.05
C GLY A 35 -21.71 1.75 0.15
N GLU A 36 -20.98 2.64 0.85
CA GLU A 36 -19.54 2.56 1.07
C GLU A 36 -19.19 1.67 2.26
N MET A 37 -18.18 0.81 2.10
CA MET A 37 -17.70 -0.08 3.16
C MET A 37 -16.18 -0.25 3.12
N HIS A 38 -15.59 -0.68 4.24
CA HIS A 38 -14.17 -1.04 4.28
C HIS A 38 -13.89 -2.29 3.44
N LEU A 39 -12.73 -2.37 2.78
CA LEU A 39 -12.35 -3.51 1.92
C LEU A 39 -12.51 -4.88 2.60
N GLN A 40 -12.16 -4.98 3.88
CA GLN A 40 -12.32 -6.22 4.65
C GLN A 40 -13.80 -6.56 4.90
N GLU A 41 -14.68 -5.58 5.05
CA GLU A 41 -16.11 -5.85 5.18
C GLU A 41 -16.67 -6.42 3.87
N TYR A 42 -16.29 -5.82 2.73
CA TYR A 42 -16.63 -6.34 1.40
C TYR A 42 -16.20 -7.81 1.22
N TRP A 43 -14.94 -8.12 1.50
CA TRP A 43 -14.40 -9.47 1.30
C TRP A 43 -14.87 -10.50 2.32
N VAL A 44 -14.95 -10.15 3.61
CA VAL A 44 -15.21 -11.12 4.68
C VAL A 44 -16.70 -11.25 4.94
N LYS A 45 -17.38 -10.13 5.22
CA LYS A 45 -18.80 -10.13 5.60
C LYS A 45 -19.70 -10.36 4.38
N TYR A 46 -19.44 -9.66 3.27
CA TYR A 46 -20.24 -9.76 2.04
C TYR A 46 -19.66 -10.76 1.02
N ARG A 47 -18.56 -11.43 1.36
CA ARG A 47 -17.92 -12.49 0.56
C ARG A 47 -17.55 -12.06 -0.88
N GLY A 48 -17.33 -10.76 -1.09
CA GLY A 48 -16.96 -10.20 -2.39
C GLY A 48 -17.99 -10.45 -3.50
N ARG A 49 -19.28 -10.54 -3.16
CA ARG A 49 -20.34 -10.88 -4.12
C ARG A 49 -21.01 -9.67 -4.76
N ASP A 50 -21.01 -8.55 -4.05
CA ASP A 50 -21.70 -7.35 -4.51
C ASP A 50 -20.90 -6.69 -5.64
N PRO A 51 -21.55 -6.21 -6.72
CA PRO A 51 -20.88 -5.46 -7.78
C PRO A 51 -20.18 -4.22 -7.23
N ILE A 52 -18.94 -4.00 -7.66
CA ILE A 52 -18.16 -2.83 -7.28
C ILE A 52 -18.51 -1.67 -8.21
N GLU A 53 -18.94 -0.56 -7.63
CA GLU A 53 -19.21 0.71 -8.33
C GLU A 53 -18.05 1.70 -8.22
N GLY A 54 -17.21 1.55 -7.19
CA GLY A 54 -16.08 2.44 -6.96
C GLY A 54 -15.08 1.92 -5.94
N ILE A 55 -13.85 2.43 -6.03
CA ILE A 55 -12.77 2.18 -5.08
C ILE A 55 -12.18 3.53 -4.67
N GLN A 56 -12.03 3.75 -3.36
CA GLN A 56 -11.44 4.96 -2.80
C GLN A 56 -10.32 4.62 -1.82
N TYR A 57 -9.27 5.43 -1.79
CA TYR A 57 -8.15 5.30 -0.86
C TYR A 57 -8.18 6.45 0.14
N ILE A 58 -8.93 6.27 1.22
CA ILE A 58 -9.14 7.32 2.23
C ILE A 58 -7.82 7.60 2.94
N GLY A 59 -7.38 8.85 2.93
CA GLY A 59 -6.15 9.31 3.58
C GLY A 59 -4.88 9.22 2.73
N ALA A 60 -4.92 8.52 1.58
CA ALA A 60 -3.74 8.33 0.72
C ALA A 60 -3.22 9.64 0.11
N ASP A 61 -4.10 10.60 -0.14
CA ASP A 61 -3.79 11.91 -0.73
C ASP A 61 -3.12 12.89 0.26
N LYS A 62 -3.41 12.73 1.56
CA LYS A 62 -2.97 13.63 2.64
C LYS A 62 -1.79 13.08 3.44
N CYS A 63 -1.54 11.78 3.39
CA CYS A 63 -0.45 11.18 4.16
C CYS A 63 0.92 11.39 3.50
N ARG A 64 1.95 11.37 4.33
CA ARG A 64 3.35 11.35 3.89
C ARG A 64 3.83 9.90 3.84
N PRO A 65 4.54 9.48 2.77
CA PRO A 65 5.16 8.16 2.77
C PRO A 65 6.26 8.10 3.84
N ASN A 66 6.55 6.88 4.28
CA ASN A 66 7.66 6.60 5.17
C ASN A 66 8.98 7.02 4.48
N PRO A 67 9.79 7.88 5.10
CA PRO A 67 11.09 8.26 4.54
C PRO A 67 12.00 7.06 4.24
N GLU A 68 11.96 6.02 5.08
CA GLU A 68 12.74 4.80 4.85
C GLU A 68 12.28 4.05 3.59
N ALA A 69 10.98 4.08 3.27
CA ALA A 69 10.44 3.46 2.06
C ALA A 69 10.85 4.25 0.81
N VAL A 70 10.80 5.59 0.87
CA VAL A 70 11.24 6.45 -0.24
C VAL A 70 12.73 6.26 -0.52
N ASN A 71 13.57 6.25 0.53
CA ASN A 71 15.00 6.02 0.39
C ASN A 71 15.29 4.62 -0.17
N ALA A 72 14.57 3.59 0.31
CA ALA A 72 14.73 2.24 -0.21
C ALA A 72 14.41 2.14 -1.71
N ILE A 73 13.39 2.85 -2.20
CA ILE A 73 13.09 2.92 -3.64
C ILE A 73 14.19 3.69 -4.37
N HIS A 74 14.58 4.86 -3.85
CA HIS A 74 15.59 5.73 -4.48
C HIS A 74 16.94 5.03 -4.68
N ASP A 75 17.40 4.31 -3.66
CA ASP A 75 18.72 3.67 -3.64
C ASP A 75 18.70 2.28 -4.31
N ALA A 76 17.52 1.78 -4.71
CA ALA A 76 17.38 0.47 -5.32
C ALA A 76 17.95 0.43 -6.76
N GLN A 77 18.69 -0.63 -7.06
CA GLN A 77 19.10 -0.94 -8.44
C GLN A 77 17.95 -1.48 -9.29
N LEU A 78 16.97 -2.11 -8.62
CA LEU A 78 15.81 -2.74 -9.21
C LEU A 78 14.64 -2.66 -8.22
N VAL A 79 13.46 -2.30 -8.72
CA VAL A 79 12.21 -2.41 -7.99
C VAL A 79 11.34 -3.45 -8.66
N ILE A 80 10.82 -4.38 -7.86
CA ILE A 80 9.89 -5.41 -8.29
C ILE A 80 8.53 -5.09 -7.70
N ILE A 81 7.52 -4.94 -8.56
CA ILE A 81 6.13 -4.90 -8.13
C ILE A 81 5.65 -6.35 -8.08
N ALA A 82 5.43 -6.87 -6.87
CA ALA A 82 4.96 -8.23 -6.69
C ALA A 82 3.60 -8.46 -7.38
N PRO A 83 3.25 -9.71 -7.78
CA PRO A 83 2.00 -10.04 -8.47
C PRO A 83 0.76 -10.00 -7.55
N GLY A 84 0.56 -8.89 -6.85
CA GLY A 84 -0.60 -8.62 -6.00
C GLY A 84 -1.75 -7.96 -6.78
N ASN A 85 -2.89 -7.74 -6.11
CA ASN A 85 -4.01 -7.07 -6.74
C ASN A 85 -3.64 -5.61 -7.10
N PRO A 86 -3.74 -5.19 -8.38
CA PRO A 86 -3.30 -3.87 -8.81
C PRO A 86 -4.12 -2.73 -8.19
N LEU A 87 -5.38 -2.99 -7.85
CA LEU A 87 -6.31 -1.99 -7.30
C LEU A 87 -6.28 -1.97 -5.77
N THR A 88 -6.28 -3.12 -5.11
CA THR A 88 -6.47 -3.16 -3.64
C THR A 88 -5.20 -3.48 -2.86
N SER A 89 -4.13 -3.92 -3.52
CA SER A 89 -2.83 -4.17 -2.88
C SER A 89 -1.80 -3.13 -3.30
N ILE A 90 -1.60 -2.93 -4.61
CA ILE A 90 -0.60 -1.99 -5.14
C ILE A 90 -1.17 -0.57 -5.24
N GLY A 91 -2.42 -0.44 -5.70
CA GLY A 91 -3.13 0.82 -5.88
C GLY A 91 -3.08 1.78 -4.67
N PRO A 92 -3.33 1.32 -3.43
CA PRO A 92 -3.29 2.21 -2.26
C PRO A 92 -1.89 2.78 -2.02
N MET A 93 -0.83 2.01 -2.33
CA MET A 93 0.55 2.48 -2.22
C MET A 93 0.86 3.55 -3.28
N LEU A 94 0.42 3.35 -4.52
CA LEU A 94 0.62 4.29 -5.63
C LEU A 94 -0.27 5.54 -5.56
N ALA A 95 -1.34 5.50 -4.77
CA ALA A 95 -2.17 6.67 -4.50
C ALA A 95 -1.41 7.75 -3.71
N MET A 96 -0.39 7.36 -2.94
CA MET A 96 0.53 8.31 -2.30
C MET A 96 1.47 8.94 -3.32
N LYS A 97 1.34 10.27 -3.49
CA LYS A 97 2.10 11.05 -4.48
C LYS A 97 3.62 10.86 -4.35
N GLY A 98 4.14 10.73 -3.13
CA GLY A 98 5.58 10.55 -2.90
C GLY A 98 6.11 9.21 -3.41
N ILE A 99 5.39 8.11 -3.16
CA ILE A 99 5.76 6.77 -3.66
C ILE A 99 5.70 6.74 -5.18
N ARG A 100 4.60 7.22 -5.77
CA ARG A 100 4.43 7.24 -7.23
C ARG A 100 5.52 8.03 -7.93
N LYS A 101 5.87 9.21 -7.38
CA LYS A 101 6.94 10.03 -7.92
C LYS A 101 8.29 9.31 -7.89
N GLU A 102 8.60 8.65 -6.79
CA GLU A 102 9.88 7.96 -6.64
C GLU A 102 10.03 6.81 -7.65
N LEU A 103 8.99 5.99 -7.80
CA LEU A 103 8.96 4.89 -8.77
C LEU A 103 9.02 5.36 -10.22
N SER A 104 8.50 6.54 -10.54
CA SER A 104 8.50 7.09 -11.90
C SER A 104 9.84 7.67 -12.37
N LYS A 105 10.87 7.69 -11.51
CA LYS A 105 12.19 8.21 -11.89
C LYS A 105 12.88 7.24 -12.85
N ASN A 106 13.16 7.70 -14.08
CA ASN A 106 13.76 6.95 -15.20
C ASN A 106 15.12 6.25 -14.94
N LYS A 107 15.69 6.33 -13.74
CA LYS A 107 16.97 5.69 -13.39
C LYS A 107 16.80 4.31 -12.75
N ILE A 108 15.63 4.01 -12.17
CA ILE A 108 15.38 2.75 -11.48
C ILE A 108 14.75 1.77 -12.48
N LYS A 109 15.31 0.57 -12.59
CA LYS A 109 14.67 -0.49 -13.37
C LYS A 109 13.43 -0.97 -12.60
N LEU A 110 12.26 -0.86 -13.22
CA LEU A 110 10.99 -1.33 -12.68
C LEU A 110 10.57 -2.61 -13.41
N LEU A 111 10.35 -3.69 -12.66
CA LEU A 111 9.76 -4.93 -13.17
C LEU A 111 8.37 -5.13 -12.57
N LEU A 112 7.43 -5.57 -13.42
CA LEU A 112 6.06 -5.92 -13.09
C LEU A 112 5.88 -7.44 -13.11
#